data_AF-X0ZCL8-F1
#
_entry.id   AF-X0ZCL8-F1
#
_cell.length_a   1.000
_cell.length_b   1.000
_cell.length_c   1.000
_cell.angle_alpha   90.00
_cell.angle_beta   90.00
_cell.angle_gamma   90.00
#
_symmetry.space_group_name_H-M   'P 1'
#
loop_
_entity.id
_entity.type
_entity.pdbx_description
1 polymer ?
#
loop_
_entity_poly.entity_id
_entity_poly.type
_entity_poly.pdbx_seq_one_letter_code
_entity_poly.pdbx_strand_id
1 'polypeptide(L)' 'LPFSSQKLHEFLGFKGNIEDGGWQLHLPSPGQRLLPPEPLFSKLDEGLVEEETKRLGLPDS' A
#
# COMPACT_ATOMS: atom_id res chain seq x y z
N LEU A 1 5.78 -1.37 4.61
CA LEU A 1 4.34 -1.04 4.52
C LEU A 1 3.56 -2.32 4.25
N PRO A 2 3.16 -3.07 5.30
CA PRO A 2 2.59 -4.41 5.12
C PRO A 2 1.29 -4.41 4.30
N PHE A 3 0.37 -3.48 4.57
CA PHE A 3 -0.97 -3.47 3.95
C PHE A 3 -0.97 -3.08 2.45
N SER A 4 -0.19 -2.08 2.05
CA SER A 4 -0.11 -1.67 0.64
C SER A 4 0.58 -2.72 -0.22
N SER A 5 1.58 -3.41 0.35
CA SER A 5 2.27 -4.52 -0.32
C SER A 5 1.34 -5.72 -0.53
N GLN A 6 0.49 -6.05 0.45
CA GLN A 6 -0.53 -7.09 0.31
C GLN A 6 -1.58 -6.73 -0.77
N LYS A 7 -2.09 -5.50 -0.79
CA LYS A 7 -3.03 -5.04 -1.84
C LYS A 7 -2.45 -5.19 -3.24
N LEU A 8 -1.19 -4.81 -3.43
CA LEU A 8 -0.51 -4.98 -4.72
C LEU A 8 -0.41 -6.46 -5.11
N HIS A 9 -0.09 -7.34 -4.16
CA HIS A 9 -0.02 -8.78 -4.38
C HIS A 9 -1.35 -9.34 -4.91
N GLU A 10 -2.47 -8.94 -4.31
CA GLU A 10 -3.81 -9.33 -4.74
C GLU A 10 -4.17 -8.76 -6.12
N PHE A 11 -3.82 -7.50 -6.40
CA PHE A 11 -4.05 -6.88 -7.71
C PHE A 11 -3.28 -7.55 -8.84
N LEU A 12 -2.09 -8.06 -8.53
CA LEU A 12 -1.32 -8.88 -9.45
C LEU A 12 -1.95 -10.26 -9.69
N GLY A 13 -3.03 -10.62 -8.99
CA GLY A 13 -3.75 -11.87 -9.13
C GLY A 13 -3.18 -13.02 -8.28
N PHE A 14 -2.30 -12.72 -7.34
CA PHE A 14 -1.79 -13.69 -6.39
C PHE A 14 -2.79 -13.93 -5.24
N LYS A 15 -2.71 -15.12 -4.62
CA LYS A 15 -3.54 -15.52 -3.48
C LYS A 15 -2.64 -15.88 -2.29
N GLY A 16 -3.11 -15.64 -1.08
CA GLY A 16 -2.35 -15.86 0.15
C GLY A 16 -1.72 -14.57 0.69
N ASN A 17 -0.89 -14.69 1.72
CA ASN A 17 -0.22 -13.54 2.31
C ASN A 17 1.18 -13.37 1.71
N ILE A 18 1.56 -12.12 1.44
CA ILE A 18 2.88 -11.80 0.90
C ILE A 18 4.02 -12.15 1.86
N GLU A 19 3.74 -12.18 3.17
CA GLU A 19 4.68 -12.55 4.23
C GLU A 19 5.12 -14.02 4.17
N ASP A 20 4.27 -14.91 3.64
CA ASP A 20 4.58 -16.34 3.50
C ASP A 20 5.63 -16.60 2.39
N GLY A 21 5.84 -15.65 1.47
CA GLY A 21 6.74 -15.77 0.32
C GLY A 21 8.22 -15.44 0.59
N GLY A 22 8.54 -14.85 1.75
CA GLY A 22 9.90 -14.40 2.07
C GLY A 22 10.47 -13.37 1.07
N TRP A 23 11.79 -13.21 1.03
CA TRP A 23 12.49 -12.31 0.09
C TRP A 23 12.70 -12.97 -1.29
N GLN A 24 11.62 -13.36 -1.97
CA GLN A 24 11.67 -13.87 -3.35
C GLN A 24 10.81 -13.04 -4.29
N LEU A 25 11.36 -12.72 -5.46
CA LEU A 25 10.66 -11.98 -6.51
C LEU A 25 9.82 -12.95 -7.34
N HIS A 26 8.50 -12.85 -7.22
CA HIS A 26 7.55 -13.60 -8.05
C HIS A 26 6.92 -12.67 -9.09
N LEU A 27 7.20 -12.94 -10.37
CA LEU A 27 6.58 -12.23 -11.47
C LEU A 27 5.24 -12.89 -11.85
N PRO A 28 4.21 -12.11 -12.20
CA PRO A 28 2.96 -12.67 -12.71
C PRO A 28 3.21 -13.43 -14.02
N SER A 29 2.49 -14.52 -14.24
CA SER A 29 2.62 -15.29 -15.47
C SER A 29 1.98 -14.55 -16.65
N PRO A 30 2.54 -14.62 -17.87
CA PRO A 30 1.91 -14.02 -19.05
C PRO A 30 0.46 -14.51 -19.23
N GLY A 31 -0.48 -13.59 -19.45
CA GLY A 31 -1.91 -13.92 -19.60
C GLY A 31 -2.70 -14.04 -18.28
N GLN A 32 -2.06 -13.81 -17.14
CA GLN A 32 -2.73 -13.73 -15.84
C GLN A 32 -3.73 -12.57 -15.81
N ARG A 33 -4.97 -12.86 -15.39
CA ARG A 33 -6.02 -11.85 -15.25
C ARG A 33 -5.74 -11.00 -14.02
N LEU A 34 -5.42 -9.73 -14.25
CA LEU A 34 -5.25 -8.73 -13.21
C LEU A 34 -6.62 -8.24 -12.74
N LEU A 35 -6.73 -7.92 -11.45
CA LEU A 35 -7.88 -7.21 -10.92
C LEU A 35 -7.84 -5.74 -11.37
N PRO A 36 -8.99 -5.05 -11.45
CA PRO A 36 -9.00 -3.63 -11.77
C PRO A 36 -8.12 -2.86 -10.77
N PRO A 37 -7.21 -1.99 -11.27
CA PRO A 37 -6.28 -1.29 -10.39
C PRO A 37 -7.01 -0.22 -9.58
N GLU A 38 -6.75 -0.19 -8.28
CA GLU A 38 -7.17 0.89 -7.39
C GLU A 38 -5.94 1.61 -6.80
N PRO A 39 -6.07 2.90 -6.43
CA PRO A 39 -4.97 3.63 -5.79
C PRO A 39 -4.54 2.96 -4.47
N LEU A 40 -3.26 2.63 -4.38
CA LEU A 40 -2.65 2.08 -3.15
C LEU A 40 -2.44 3.14 -2.06
N PHE A 41 -2.32 4.40 -2.47
CA PHE A 41 -2.12 5.54 -1.59
C PHE A 41 -3.01 6.68 -2.04
N SER A 42 -3.63 7.34 -1.07
CA SER A 42 -4.27 8.63 -1.25
C SER A 42 -3.28 9.73 -0.88
N LYS A 43 -3.34 10.86 -1.58
CA LYS A 43 -2.54 12.03 -1.19
C LYS A 43 -2.96 12.46 0.22
N LEU A 44 -1.99 12.77 1.07
CA LEU A 44 -2.25 13.36 2.39
C LEU A 44 -2.91 14.73 2.22
N ASP A 45 -3.98 14.96 2.99
CA ASP A 45 -4.68 16.24 3.06
C ASP A 45 -3.91 17.19 3.99
N GLU A 46 -3.71 18.43 3.56
CA GLU A 46 -2.92 19.43 4.30
C GLU A 46 -3.58 19.77 5.65
N GLY A 47 -4.91 19.78 5.73
CA GLY A 47 -5.63 20.02 6.99
C GLY A 47 -5.49 18.87 7.99
N LEU A 48 -5.36 17.62 7.50
CA LEU A 48 -5.09 16.45 8.35
C LEU A 48 -3.68 16.51 8.93
N VAL A 49 -2.70 16.97 8.14
CA VAL A 49 -1.31 17.12 8.61
C VAL A 49 -1.23 18.13 9.76
N GLU A 50 -1.91 19.27 9.65
CA GLU A 50 -1.91 20.31 10.67
C GLU A 50 -2.59 19.83 11.98
N GLU A 51 -3.67 19.06 11.88
CA GLU A 51 -4.38 18.49 13.04
C GLU A 51 -3.54 17.46 13.79
N GLU A 52 -2.93 16.52 13.07
CA GLU A 52 -2.06 15.50 13.67
C GLU A 52 -0.77 16.11 14.25
N THR A 53 -0.21 17.15 13.61
CA THR A 53 0.96 17.89 14.11
C THR A 53 0.65 18.60 15.43
N LYS A 54 -0.54 19.22 15.55
CA LYS A 54 -1.03 19.82 16.79
C LYS A 54 -1.22 18.79 17.91
N ARG A 55 -1.75 17.61 17.60
CA ARG A 55 -1.88 16.50 18.58
C ARG A 55 -0.53 16.01 19.10
N LEU A 56 0.49 16.01 18.25
CA LEU A 56 1.85 15.60 18.61
C LEU A 56 2.65 16.72 19.31
N GLY A 57 2.08 17.92 19.46
CA GLY A 57 2.70 19.04 20.17
C GLY A 57 3.88 19.68 19.42
N LEU A 58 3.98 19.46 18.11
CA LEU A 58 5.00 20.07 17.26
C LEU A 58 4.54 21.48 16.86
N PRO A 59 5.37 22.53 17.04
CA PRO A 59 5.02 23.87 16.60
C PRO A 59 5.11 23.97 15.06
N ASP A 60 4.13 24.66 14.46
CA ASP A 60 4.22 25.14 13.07
C ASP A 60 5.53 25.95 12.92
N SER A 61 6.43 25.50 12.04
CA SER A 61 7.72 26.14 11.77
C SER A 61 7.61 27.25 10.74
#